data_AF-A0A850ESH3-F1
#
_entry.id   AF-A0A850ESH3-F1
#
_cell.length_a   1.000
_cell.length_b   1.000
_cell.length_c   1.000
_cell.angle_alpha   90.00
_cell.angle_beta   90.00
_cell.angle_gamma   90.00
#
_symmetry.space_group_name_H-M   'P 1'
#
loop_
_entity.id
_entity.type
_entity.pdbx_description
1 polymer ?
#
loop_
_entity_poly.entity_id
_entity_poly.type
_entity_poly.pdbx_seq_one_letter_code
_entity_poly.pdbx_strand_id
1 'polypeptide(L)'
;MVLSGCQNAFGYINARWIHEISLTYHQLDQQTEQQAANVEPKSISDAALIKTVAEAMNKSKRIQGELDYAPDFIMKLVYGDGYTEEYALGLGKEKGHNGLLVASVNSGKGYSIPAKHADKLRDMIYGAASADGE
;
A
#
# COMPACT_ATOMS: atom_id res chain seq x y z
N MET A 1 -1.08 27.39 -23.27
CA MET A 1 -1.30 25.92 -23.19
C MET A 1 -0.53 25.40 -22.00
N VAL A 2 -1.19 25.23 -20.85
CA VAL A 2 -0.60 24.57 -19.68
C VAL A 2 -0.85 23.09 -19.87
N LEU A 3 0.21 22.29 -19.99
CA LEU A 3 0.14 20.84 -20.00
C LEU A 3 -0.37 20.39 -18.63
N SER A 4 -1.69 20.30 -18.50
CA SER A 4 -2.37 19.64 -17.37
C SER A 4 -2.12 18.13 -17.47
N GLY A 5 -0.85 17.73 -17.30
CA GLY A 5 -0.54 16.37 -16.93
C GLY A 5 -1.18 16.14 -15.58
N CYS A 6 -2.14 15.21 -15.51
CA CYS A 6 -2.77 14.77 -14.28
C CYS A 6 -1.68 14.32 -13.30
N GLN A 7 -1.18 15.27 -12.52
CA GLN A 7 -0.35 15.04 -11.36
C GLN A 7 -1.30 14.47 -10.32
N ASN A 8 -1.29 13.15 -10.18
CA ASN A 8 -1.98 12.54 -9.07
C ASN A 8 -1.43 13.17 -7.80
N ALA A 9 -2.33 13.58 -6.90
CA ALA A 9 -1.99 14.45 -5.77
C ALA A 9 -1.01 13.82 -4.76
N PHE A 10 -0.65 12.56 -4.98
CA PHE A 10 0.36 11.79 -4.28
C PHE A 10 1.80 12.16 -4.65
N GLY A 11 2.01 12.83 -5.79
CA GLY A 11 3.33 12.89 -6.42
C GLY A 11 3.64 11.61 -7.21
N TYR A 12 4.61 11.67 -8.12
CA TYR A 12 5.01 10.50 -8.89
C TYR A 12 5.98 9.65 -8.08
N ILE A 13 5.59 8.43 -7.69
CA ILE A 13 6.45 7.51 -6.94
C ILE A 13 7.31 6.73 -7.93
N ASN A 14 8.63 6.87 -7.82
CA ASN A 14 9.55 6.15 -8.69
C ASN A 14 10.01 4.84 -8.05
N ALA A 15 9.53 3.72 -8.57
CA ALA A 15 9.91 2.38 -8.12
C ALA A 15 11.43 2.14 -8.08
N ARG A 16 12.21 2.85 -8.92
CA ARG A 16 13.68 2.68 -9.01
C ARG A 16 14.42 3.22 -7.78
N TRP A 17 13.77 4.08 -6.99
CA TRP A 17 14.35 4.64 -5.78
C TRP A 17 13.96 3.85 -4.53
N ILE A 18 12.94 2.99 -4.64
CA ILE A 18 12.50 2.12 -3.56
C ILE A 18 13.44 0.93 -3.51
N HIS A 19 14.07 0.74 -2.36
CA HIS A 19 14.94 -0.38 -2.07
C HIS A 19 14.14 -1.57 -1.55
N GLU A 20 13.20 -1.32 -0.64
CA GLU A 20 12.38 -2.33 -0.01
C GLU A 20 11.00 -1.76 0.36
N ILE A 21 9.99 -2.64 0.37
CA ILE A 21 8.66 -2.33 0.90
C ILE A 21 8.33 -3.34 1.99
N SER A 22 8.14 -2.89 3.21
CA SER A 22 7.70 -3.73 4.32
C SER A 22 6.20 -3.57 4.52
N LEU A 23 5.44 -4.67 4.51
CA LEU A 23 4.02 -4.66 4.86
C LEU A 23 3.79 -5.32 6.22
N THR A 24 3.17 -4.58 7.13
CA THR A 24 2.81 -5.04 8.47
C THR A 24 1.29 -5.06 8.58
N TYR A 25 0.71 -6.16 9.06
CA TYR A 25 -0.73 -6.25 9.27
C TYR A 25 -1.14 -5.37 10.45
N HIS A 26 -2.15 -4.52 10.24
CA HIS A 26 -2.69 -3.65 11.28
C HIS A 26 -3.94 -4.31 11.87
N GLN A 27 -3.75 -5.31 12.74
CA GLN A 27 -4.87 -5.89 13.44
C GLN A 27 -5.26 -4.97 14.61
N LEU A 28 -6.40 -4.31 14.50
CA LEU A 28 -6.99 -3.45 15.55
C LEU A 28 -7.52 -4.22 16.77
N ASP A 29 -7.28 -5.53 16.85
CA ASP A 29 -7.68 -6.33 18.00
C ASP A 29 -6.74 -6.03 19.18
N GLN A 30 -7.28 -5.35 20.19
CA GLN A 30 -6.65 -4.92 21.45
C GLN A 30 -6.15 -6.08 22.34
N GLN A 31 -6.00 -7.27 21.80
CA GLN A 31 -5.33 -8.38 22.46
C GLN A 31 -4.28 -8.91 21.50
N THR A 32 -3.08 -8.33 21.54
CA THR A 32 -1.84 -9.01 21.96
C THR A 32 -0.63 -8.28 21.36
N GLU A 33 -0.03 -7.37 22.12
CA GLU A 33 1.31 -6.83 21.85
C GLU A 33 2.37 -7.94 21.68
N GLN A 34 2.07 -9.17 22.13
CA GLN A 34 2.91 -10.36 22.00
C GLN A 34 2.64 -11.20 20.72
N GLN A 35 1.55 -10.96 19.96
CA GLN A 35 1.27 -11.63 18.68
C GLN A 35 1.61 -10.74 17.47
N ALA A 36 1.63 -9.41 17.64
CA ALA A 36 2.23 -8.50 16.67
C ALA A 36 3.72 -8.80 16.41
N ALA A 37 4.41 -9.39 17.41
CA ALA A 37 5.80 -9.86 17.28
C ALA A 37 5.96 -11.12 16.42
N ASN A 38 4.88 -11.86 16.14
CA ASN A 38 4.90 -13.08 15.31
C ASN A 38 4.24 -12.88 13.92
N VAL A 39 3.79 -11.67 13.61
CA VAL A 39 3.43 -11.32 12.23
C VAL A 39 4.68 -10.69 11.63
N GLU A 40 5.54 -11.55 11.06
CA GLU A 40 6.73 -11.09 10.37
C GLU A 40 6.30 -10.09 9.27
N PRO A 41 6.84 -8.85 9.27
CA PRO A 41 6.53 -7.90 8.22
C PRO A 41 6.93 -8.53 6.89
N LYS A 42 6.02 -8.49 5.92
CA LYS A 42 6.31 -8.99 4.58
C LYS A 42 7.20 -7.97 3.88
N SER A 43 8.50 -8.23 3.90
CA SER A 43 9.49 -7.46 3.14
C SER A 43 9.46 -7.88 1.67
N ILE A 44 9.28 -6.88 0.81
CA ILE A 44 9.26 -7.01 -0.63
C ILE A 44 10.45 -6.24 -1.17
N SER A 45 11.45 -6.98 -1.62
CA SER A 45 12.65 -6.42 -2.28
C SER A 45 12.67 -6.73 -3.79
N ASP A 46 11.65 -7.44 -4.30
CA ASP A 46 11.55 -7.79 -5.71
C ASP A 46 11.15 -6.57 -6.57
N ALA A 47 11.96 -6.28 -7.58
CA ALA A 47 11.77 -5.10 -8.43
C ALA A 47 10.44 -5.11 -9.20
N ALA A 48 9.90 -6.27 -9.58
CA ALA A 48 8.62 -6.36 -10.27
C ALA A 48 7.45 -6.08 -9.32
N LEU A 49 7.54 -6.57 -8.08
CA LEU A 49 6.57 -6.28 -7.03
C LEU A 49 6.61 -4.81 -6.59
N ILE A 50 7.79 -4.26 -6.35
CA ILE A 50 8.00 -2.84 -6.04
C ILE A 50 7.39 -1.96 -7.13
N LYS A 51 7.63 -2.30 -8.40
CA LYS A 51 7.02 -1.60 -9.53
C LYS A 51 5.50 -1.69 -9.52
N THR A 52 4.94 -2.85 -9.19
CA THR A 52 3.48 -3.03 -9.08
C THR A 52 2.88 -2.15 -7.99
N VAL A 53 3.52 -2.07 -6.82
CA VAL A 53 3.10 -1.18 -5.73
C VAL A 53 3.18 0.27 -6.16
N ALA A 54 4.32 0.71 -6.67
CA ALA A 54 4.50 2.08 -7.14
C ALA A 54 3.46 2.43 -8.22
N GLU A 55 3.19 1.54 -9.19
CA GLU A 55 2.15 1.76 -10.20
C GLU A 55 0.75 1.90 -9.57
N ALA A 56 0.39 1.06 -8.59
CA ALA A 56 -0.89 1.15 -7.90
C ALA A 56 -1.05 2.50 -7.17
N MET A 57 -0.02 2.94 -6.46
CA MET A 57 0.01 4.25 -5.78
C MET A 57 -0.05 5.40 -6.79
N ASN A 58 0.74 5.32 -7.87
CA ASN A 58 0.73 6.30 -8.95
C ASN A 58 -0.58 6.34 -9.73
N LYS A 59 -1.41 5.30 -9.68
CA LYS A 59 -2.74 5.29 -10.32
C LYS A 59 -3.86 5.64 -9.34
N SER A 60 -3.54 5.77 -8.06
CA SER A 60 -4.49 6.16 -7.03
C SER A 60 -5.00 7.58 -7.29
N LYS A 61 -6.29 7.77 -7.02
CA LYS A 61 -6.96 9.07 -7.18
C LYS A 61 -7.26 9.63 -5.81
N ARG A 62 -6.96 10.91 -5.60
CA ARG A 62 -7.26 11.59 -4.35
C ARG A 62 -8.76 11.52 -4.05
N ILE A 63 -9.11 11.15 -2.83
CA ILE A 63 -10.47 11.20 -2.33
C ILE A 63 -10.69 12.60 -1.74
N GLN A 64 -11.86 13.18 -2.00
CA GLN A 64 -12.27 14.46 -1.44
C GLN A 64 -13.09 14.19 -0.18
N GLY A 65 -12.81 14.93 0.90
CA GLY A 65 -13.52 14.82 2.18
C GLY A 65 -12.70 14.16 3.29
N GLU A 66 -13.28 14.12 4.48
CA GLU A 66 -12.76 13.39 5.63
C GLU A 66 -12.95 11.88 5.42
N LEU A 67 -11.95 11.11 5.81
CA LEU A 67 -11.97 9.66 5.67
C LEU A 67 -12.10 9.02 7.03
N ASP A 68 -13.24 8.38 7.25
CA ASP A 68 -13.41 7.40 8.32
C ASP A 68 -13.00 6.04 7.76
N TYR A 69 -11.82 5.55 8.14
CA TYR A 69 -11.28 4.31 7.61
C TYR A 69 -10.49 3.53 8.66
N ALA A 70 -10.54 2.21 8.55
CA ALA A 70 -9.66 1.29 9.26
C ALA A 70 -8.69 0.67 8.24
N PRO A 71 -7.37 0.93 8.34
CA PRO A 71 -6.42 0.26 7.47
C PRO A 71 -6.26 -1.21 7.84
N ASP A 72 -6.19 -2.09 6.83
CA ASP A 72 -5.83 -3.50 7.04
C ASP A 72 -4.32 -3.66 7.25
N PHE A 73 -3.51 -2.85 6.58
CA PHE A 73 -2.05 -2.98 6.57
C PHE A 73 -1.38 -1.61 6.70
N ILE A 74 -0.23 -1.58 7.37
CA ILE A 74 0.72 -0.48 7.29
C ILE A 74 1.84 -0.90 6.34
N MET A 75 2.04 -0.12 5.30
CA MET A 75 3.07 -0.30 4.29
C MET A 75 4.16 0.75 4.50
N LYS A 76 5.39 0.31 4.70
CA LYS A 76 6.57 1.15 4.83
C LYS A 76 7.44 1.01 3.60
N LEU A 77 7.63 2.11 2.88
CA LEU A 77 8.57 2.20 1.76
C LEU A 77 9.93 2.63 2.30
N VAL A 78 10.97 1.88 1.97
CA VAL A 78 12.36 2.21 2.28
C VAL A 78 13.06 2.55 0.97
N TYR A 79 13.56 3.77 0.88
CA TYR A 79 14.28 4.26 -0.29
C TYR A 79 15.79 3.99 -0.15
N GLY A 80 16.49 3.93 -1.28
CA GLY A 80 17.94 3.64 -1.30
C GLY A 80 18.81 4.66 -0.56
N ASP A 81 18.31 5.88 -0.32
CA ASP A 81 18.98 6.93 0.45
C ASP A 81 18.75 6.80 1.98
N GLY A 82 17.98 5.79 2.41
CA GLY A 82 17.58 5.59 3.80
C GLY A 82 16.33 6.37 4.22
N TYR A 83 15.79 7.23 3.35
CA TYR A 83 14.48 7.85 3.54
C TYR A 83 13.39 6.77 3.61
N THR A 84 12.41 6.94 4.49
CA THR A 84 11.30 5.99 4.64
C THR A 84 9.96 6.71 4.68
N GLU A 85 8.95 6.12 4.05
CA GLU A 85 7.58 6.62 4.08
C GLU A 85 6.62 5.55 4.54
N GLU A 86 5.64 5.94 5.35
CA GLU A 86 4.63 5.04 5.88
C GLU A 86 3.24 5.36 5.31
N TYR A 87 2.52 4.30 4.96
CA TYR A 87 1.24 4.36 4.30
C TYR A 87 0.27 3.36 4.93
N ALA A 88 -0.92 3.83 5.23
CA ALA A 88 -2.03 3.00 5.66
C ALA A 88 -2.77 2.49 4.41
N LEU A 89 -2.85 1.16 4.26
CA LEU A 89 -3.44 0.48 3.11
C LEU A 89 -4.69 -0.28 3.56
N GLY A 90 -5.83 0.08 2.99
CA GLY A 90 -7.11 -0.60 3.16
C GLY A 90 -7.49 -1.30 1.87
N LEU A 91 -7.17 -2.59 1.74
CA LEU A 91 -7.61 -3.37 0.59
C LEU A 91 -8.91 -4.12 0.87
N GLY A 92 -9.15 -4.57 2.10
CA GLY A 92 -10.18 -5.58 2.35
C GLY A 92 -9.94 -6.88 1.58
N LYS A 93 -10.70 -7.93 1.95
CA LYS A 93 -10.56 -9.28 1.39
C LYS A 93 -11.31 -9.50 0.07
N GLU A 94 -12.21 -8.58 -0.29
CA GLU A 94 -13.08 -8.73 -1.46
C GLU A 94 -12.40 -8.26 -2.75
N LYS A 95 -12.25 -9.19 -3.71
CA LYS A 95 -11.74 -8.88 -5.06
C LYS A 95 -12.73 -7.99 -5.83
N GLY A 96 -12.21 -7.15 -6.72
CA GLY A 96 -13.04 -6.23 -7.51
C GLY A 96 -13.44 -4.92 -6.81
N HIS A 97 -13.11 -4.73 -5.53
CA HIS A 97 -13.31 -3.47 -4.83
C HIS A 97 -12.09 -2.54 -4.98
N ASN A 98 -12.33 -1.23 -4.95
CA ASN A 98 -11.26 -0.25 -4.87
C ASN A 98 -10.49 -0.41 -3.55
N GLY A 99 -9.18 -0.16 -3.60
CA GLY A 99 -8.35 -0.05 -2.41
C GLY A 99 -8.34 1.39 -1.89
N LEU A 100 -8.00 1.55 -0.63
CA LEU A 100 -7.72 2.80 0.04
C LEU A 100 -6.23 2.86 0.37
N LEU A 101 -5.62 4.01 0.12
CA LEU A 101 -4.24 4.30 0.43
C LEU A 101 -4.17 5.67 1.09
N VAL A 102 -3.60 5.77 2.27
CA VAL A 102 -3.46 7.01 3.01
C VAL A 102 -2.03 7.17 3.48
N ALA A 103 -1.42 8.32 3.25
CA ALA A 103 -0.06 8.58 3.74
C ALA A 103 -0.10 8.91 5.24
N SER A 104 0.74 8.29 6.07
CA SER A 104 0.79 8.58 7.51
C SER A 104 1.16 10.05 7.79
N VAL A 105 1.99 10.65 6.93
CA VAL A 105 2.35 12.08 7.03
C VAL A 105 1.18 13.02 6.70
N ASN A 106 0.13 12.52 6.05
CA ASN A 106 -1.04 13.30 5.62
C ASN A 106 -2.32 12.46 5.77
N SER A 107 -2.60 11.99 6.99
CA SER A 107 -3.75 11.12 7.29
C SER A 107 -5.13 11.73 6.95
N GLY A 108 -5.21 13.05 6.75
CA GLY A 108 -6.43 13.73 6.27
C GLY A 108 -6.64 13.68 4.75
N LYS A 109 -5.74 13.05 3.98
CA LYS A 109 -5.83 12.94 2.52
C LYS A 109 -5.56 11.49 2.10
N GLY A 110 -6.63 10.73 1.91
CA GLY A 110 -6.52 9.39 1.33
C GLY A 110 -6.80 9.37 -0.17
N TYR A 111 -6.49 8.23 -0.74
CA TYR A 111 -6.46 8.01 -2.17
C TYR A 111 -7.08 6.66 -2.48
N SER A 112 -7.95 6.63 -3.47
CA SER A 112 -8.59 5.41 -3.93
C SER A 112 -7.73 4.76 -5.01
N ILE A 113 -7.23 3.57 -4.73
CA ILE A 113 -6.59 2.70 -5.71
C ILE A 113 -7.71 2.00 -6.50
N PRO A 114 -7.73 2.12 -7.85
CA PRO A 114 -8.74 1.43 -8.66
C PRO A 114 -8.68 -0.09 -8.48
N ALA A 115 -9.84 -0.75 -8.51
CA ALA A 115 -9.99 -2.19 -8.27
C ALA A 115 -8.97 -3.06 -9.02
N LYS A 116 -8.67 -2.76 -10.29
CA LYS A 116 -7.68 -3.49 -11.09
C LYS A 116 -6.28 -3.53 -10.46
N HIS A 117 -5.85 -2.44 -9.84
CA HIS A 117 -4.55 -2.35 -9.18
C HIS A 117 -4.62 -2.85 -7.74
N ALA A 118 -5.73 -2.58 -7.04
CA ALA A 118 -5.99 -3.12 -5.71
C ALA A 118 -6.00 -4.65 -5.73
N ASP A 119 -6.58 -5.29 -6.75
CA ASP A 119 -6.59 -6.75 -6.91
C ASP A 119 -5.19 -7.33 -7.07
N LYS A 120 -4.31 -6.66 -7.82
CA LYS A 120 -2.90 -7.07 -7.94
C LYS A 120 -2.18 -7.02 -6.59
N LEU A 121 -2.45 -5.98 -5.79
CA LEU A 121 -1.89 -5.89 -4.44
C LEU A 121 -2.45 -7.00 -3.54
N ARG A 122 -3.75 -7.29 -3.63
CA ARG A 122 -4.38 -8.41 -2.92
C ARG A 122 -3.75 -9.73 -3.33
N ASP A 123 -3.50 -9.95 -4.60
CA ASP A 123 -2.86 -11.19 -5.10
C ASP A 123 -1.41 -11.32 -4.60
N MET A 124 -0.65 -10.23 -4.58
CA MET A 124 0.70 -10.20 -4.02
C MET A 124 0.72 -10.46 -2.49
N ILE A 125 -0.27 -9.92 -1.77
CA ILE A 125 -0.34 -9.98 -0.31
C ILE A 125 -0.96 -11.31 0.13
N TYR A 126 -2.16 -11.63 -0.35
CA TYR A 126 -2.94 -12.83 0.00
C TYR A 126 -2.67 -14.03 -0.93
N GLY A 127 -2.43 -13.82 -2.23
CA GLY A 127 -2.18 -14.91 -3.19
C GLY A 127 -0.80 -15.57 -3.03
N ALA A 128 0.15 -14.90 -2.36
CA ALA A 128 1.37 -15.55 -1.88
C ALA A 128 1.11 -16.62 -0.80
N ALA A 129 -0.10 -16.72 -0.24
CA ALA A 129 -0.52 -17.82 0.63
C ALA A 129 -1.08 -19.02 -0.15
N SER A 130 -0.94 -19.05 -1.48
CA SER A 130 -1.45 -20.13 -2.35
C SER A 130 -0.37 -20.66 -3.30
N ALA A 131 0.84 -20.88 -2.78
CA ALA A 131 1.89 -21.61 -3.47
C ALA A 131 2.68 -22.49 -2.48
N ASP A 132 1.97 -23.20 -1.61
CA ASP A 132 2.44 -24.46 -1.02
C ASP A 132 1.21 -25.37 -0.93
N GLY A 133 1.18 -26.35 -1.82
CA GLY A 133 0.01 -27.19 -2.01
C GLY A 133 0.12 -27.99 -3.29
N GLU A 134 1.12 -28.86 -3.35
CA GLU A 134 1.11 -30.12 -4.10
C GLU A 134 2.17 -31.09 -3.53
#